data_AF-A0A9E4E0N8-F1
#
_entry.id   AF-A0A9E4E0N8-F1
#
_cell.length_a   1.000
_cell.length_b   1.000
_cell.length_c   1.000
_cell.angle_alpha   90.00
_cell.angle_beta   90.00
_cell.angle_gamma   90.00
#
_symmetry.space_group_name_H-M   'P 1'
#
loop_
_entity.id
_entity.type
_entity.pdbx_description
1 polymer ?
#
loop_
_entity_poly.entity_id
_entity_poly.type
_entity_poly.pdbx_seq_one_letter_code
_entity_poly.pdbx_strand_id
1 'polypeptide(L)'
;MKKLTRLAILIAVLSVLILSINTPINPQMGMKPDPVGEEGNKMDMKIWKIALLMSDMEKAEDLYVNKLGLKVLDRLDLGELGEAIFLDAGNVNLELIPAAAFEGVWGLDRPGVHHISFKSDDVEGGTEVLREKGVTVKKEPFQPLEGMTLAFFDGLDGVNLQLYRHDKGEE
;
A
#
# COMPACT_ATOMS: atom_id res chain seq x y z
N MET A 1 -15.89 -22.61 32.27
CA MET A 1 -16.49 -21.43 31.58
C MET A 1 -15.40 -20.53 31.01
N LYS A 2 -14.78 -20.86 29.87
CA LYS A 2 -13.86 -19.97 29.13
C LYS A 2 -13.78 -20.44 27.66
N LYS A 3 -14.85 -20.23 26.87
CA LYS A 3 -14.88 -20.54 25.42
C LYS A 3 -15.81 -19.64 24.59
N LEU A 4 -16.24 -18.47 25.07
CA LEU A 4 -17.20 -17.62 24.34
C LEU A 4 -16.67 -16.29 23.77
N THR A 5 -15.42 -15.92 23.94
CA THR A 5 -14.95 -14.57 23.57
C THR A 5 -14.26 -14.44 22.22
N ARG A 6 -14.09 -15.51 21.44
CA ARG A 6 -13.43 -15.42 20.11
C ARG A 6 -14.38 -15.43 18.91
N LEU A 7 -15.70 -15.58 19.11
CA LEU A 7 -16.68 -15.61 18.01
C LEU A 7 -17.40 -14.26 17.81
N ALA A 8 -17.37 -13.36 18.80
CA ALA A 8 -18.10 -12.08 18.73
C ALA A 8 -17.41 -11.01 17.87
N ILE A 9 -16.08 -11.07 17.72
CA ILE A 9 -15.32 -10.06 16.97
C ILE A 9 -15.31 -10.37 15.46
N LEU A 10 -15.41 -11.65 15.08
CA LEU A 10 -15.46 -12.05 13.67
C LEU A 10 -16.80 -11.69 12.97
N ILE A 11 -17.85 -11.43 13.76
CA ILE A 11 -19.16 -11.01 13.23
C ILE A 11 -19.21 -9.49 13.04
N ALA A 12 -18.43 -8.70 13.78
CA ALA A 12 -18.43 -7.23 13.66
C ALA A 12 -17.75 -6.73 12.38
N VAL A 13 -16.70 -7.42 11.90
CA VAL A 13 -16.04 -7.06 10.63
C VAL A 13 -16.88 -7.50 9.41
N LEU A 14 -17.73 -8.53 9.56
CA LEU A 14 -18.61 -9.00 8.48
C LEU A 14 -19.97 -8.27 8.43
N SER A 15 -20.36 -7.53 9.47
CA SER A 15 -21.67 -6.84 9.52
C SER A 15 -21.66 -5.40 9.05
N VAL A 16 -20.49 -4.77 8.90
CA VAL A 16 -20.36 -3.48 8.19
C VAL A 16 -20.51 -3.64 6.67
N LEU A 17 -20.41 -4.87 6.14
CA LEU A 17 -20.60 -5.15 4.72
C LEU A 17 -22.07 -5.38 4.29
N ILE A 18 -23.05 -5.33 5.21
CA ILE A 18 -24.46 -5.65 4.89
C ILE A 18 -25.45 -4.48 5.17
N LEU A 19 -25.00 -3.35 5.75
CA LEU A 19 -25.91 -2.28 6.20
C LEU A 19 -25.78 -0.92 5.47
N SER A 20 -25.50 -0.93 4.16
CA SER A 20 -25.57 0.28 3.31
C SER A 20 -26.42 0.14 2.04
N ILE A 21 -27.46 -0.70 2.07
CA ILE A 21 -28.56 -0.66 1.09
C ILE A 21 -29.77 0.05 1.70
N ASN A 22 -29.74 1.38 1.82
CA ASN A 22 -30.89 2.30 1.72
C ASN A 22 -30.59 3.70 2.30
N THR A 23 -29.62 4.40 1.73
CA THR A 23 -29.56 5.87 1.84
C THR A 23 -29.60 6.48 0.43
N PRO A 24 -30.48 7.46 0.17
CA PRO A 24 -30.53 8.12 -1.13
C PRO A 24 -29.26 8.95 -1.36
N ILE A 25 -28.64 8.73 -2.51
CA ILE A 25 -27.36 9.28 -2.93
C ILE A 25 -27.53 10.76 -3.30
N ASN A 26 -26.78 11.66 -2.65
CA ASN A 26 -26.60 13.04 -3.09
C ASN A 26 -25.44 13.08 -4.11
N PRO A 27 -25.63 13.52 -5.37
CA PRO A 27 -24.60 13.41 -6.39
C PRO A 27 -23.77 14.70 -6.44
N GLN A 28 -22.49 14.63 -6.07
CA GLN A 28 -21.42 15.48 -6.63
C GLN A 28 -20.02 15.11 -6.10
N MET A 29 -19.34 14.20 -6.79
CA MET A 29 -17.90 14.27 -7.06
C MET A 29 -17.60 13.30 -8.21
N GLY A 30 -16.97 13.81 -9.27
CA GLY A 30 -16.88 13.17 -10.58
C GLY A 30 -15.91 11.99 -10.66
N MET A 31 -16.25 10.88 -10.02
CA MET A 31 -15.79 9.56 -10.47
C MET A 31 -17.01 8.88 -11.09
N LYS A 32 -16.98 8.62 -12.40
CA LYS A 32 -18.02 7.78 -13.00
C LYS A 32 -17.96 6.43 -12.29
N PRO A 33 -19.07 5.91 -11.73
CA PRO A 33 -19.09 4.52 -11.35
C PRO A 33 -18.77 3.70 -12.60
N ASP A 34 -17.88 2.73 -12.48
CA ASP A 34 -17.67 1.75 -13.55
C ASP A 34 -19.04 1.18 -13.92
N PRO A 35 -19.39 1.11 -15.22
CA PRO A 35 -20.68 0.59 -15.63
C PRO A 35 -20.81 -0.85 -15.09
N VAL A 36 -21.74 -1.03 -14.16
CA VAL A 36 -22.13 -2.36 -13.70
C VAL A 36 -22.79 -3.08 -14.88
N GLY A 37 -22.05 -4.03 -15.47
CA GLY A 37 -22.62 -5.13 -16.26
C GLY A 37 -22.26 -5.17 -17.76
N GLU A 38 -21.21 -5.92 -18.09
CA GLU A 38 -21.32 -7.06 -19.02
C GLU A 38 -20.98 -8.30 -18.19
N GLU A 39 -21.48 -9.51 -18.51
CA GLU A 39 -20.99 -10.75 -17.87
C GLU A 39 -19.53 -10.99 -18.31
N GLY A 40 -18.63 -10.17 -17.80
CA GLY A 40 -17.20 -10.26 -17.98
C GLY A 40 -16.73 -11.58 -17.39
N ASN A 41 -15.68 -12.13 -18.01
CA ASN A 41 -15.02 -13.31 -17.49
C ASN A 41 -14.76 -13.14 -15.98
N LYS A 42 -15.35 -14.01 -15.15
CA LYS A 42 -15.23 -13.96 -13.66
C LYS A 42 -13.78 -14.00 -13.15
N MET A 43 -12.83 -14.17 -14.06
CA MET A 43 -11.39 -14.30 -13.86
C MET A 43 -10.58 -13.14 -14.45
N ASP A 44 -11.18 -12.05 -14.96
CA ASP A 44 -10.44 -10.83 -15.32
C ASP A 44 -9.96 -10.13 -14.03
N MET A 45 -8.85 -10.63 -13.48
CA MET A 45 -8.27 -10.18 -12.22
C MET A 45 -7.21 -9.11 -12.48
N LYS A 46 -7.39 -7.95 -11.86
CA LYS A 46 -6.41 -6.86 -11.82
C LYS A 46 -5.98 -6.63 -10.39
N ILE A 47 -4.70 -6.29 -10.20
CA ILE A 47 -4.23 -5.85 -8.89
C ILE A 47 -4.87 -4.50 -8.60
N TRP A 48 -5.72 -4.44 -7.58
CA TRP A 48 -6.34 -3.20 -7.15
C TRP A 48 -5.45 -2.45 -6.15
N LYS A 49 -4.89 -3.15 -5.17
CA LYS A 49 -4.06 -2.57 -4.12
C LYS A 49 -3.04 -3.54 -3.54
N ILE A 50 -2.01 -2.97 -2.90
CA ILE A 50 -1.06 -3.67 -2.02
C ILE A 50 -1.17 -3.00 -0.65
N ALA A 51 -1.44 -3.79 0.40
CA ALA A 51 -1.60 -3.29 1.75
C ALA A 51 -0.35 -3.54 2.60
N LEU A 52 0.04 -2.54 3.39
CA LEU A 52 1.18 -2.56 4.30
C LEU A 52 0.70 -2.34 5.73
N LEU A 53 1.07 -3.26 6.63
CA LEU A 53 0.80 -3.12 8.05
C LEU A 53 1.89 -2.29 8.70
N MET A 54 1.52 -1.15 9.27
CA MET A 54 2.45 -0.20 9.88
C MET A 54 2.26 -0.20 11.39
N SER A 55 3.37 -0.31 12.13
CA SER A 55 3.33 -0.24 13.61
C SER A 55 3.14 1.19 14.12
N ASP A 56 3.46 2.18 13.27
CA ASP A 56 3.42 3.61 13.58
C ASP A 56 2.92 4.39 12.35
N MET A 57 1.65 4.78 12.36
CA MET A 57 1.01 5.44 11.21
C MET A 57 1.55 6.84 10.93
N GLU A 58 2.01 7.57 11.95
CA GLU A 58 2.58 8.90 11.75
C GLU A 58 3.90 8.81 10.98
N LYS A 59 4.77 7.85 11.35
CA LYS A 59 6.01 7.59 10.60
C LYS A 59 5.75 7.06 9.21
N ALA A 60 4.73 6.23 9.05
CA ALA A 60 4.34 5.72 7.74
C ALA A 60 3.86 6.86 6.84
N GLU A 61 2.95 7.72 7.31
CA GLU A 61 2.50 8.88 6.55
C GLU A 61 3.68 9.81 6.21
N ASP A 62 4.57 10.08 7.16
CA ASP A 62 5.76 10.89 6.90
C ASP A 62 6.66 10.29 5.81
N LEU A 63 6.92 8.98 5.84
CA LEU A 63 7.70 8.32 4.81
C LEU A 63 6.99 8.37 3.45
N TYR A 64 5.79 7.80 3.35
CA TYR A 64 5.15 7.56 2.06
C TYR A 64 4.57 8.84 1.45
N VAL A 65 4.03 9.77 2.25
CA VAL A 65 3.46 11.02 1.75
C VAL A 65 4.52 12.12 1.70
N ASN A 66 5.15 12.47 2.82
CA ASN A 66 6.02 13.65 2.85
C ASN A 66 7.38 13.40 2.18
N LYS A 67 7.98 12.23 2.41
CA LYS A 67 9.33 11.94 1.90
C LYS A 67 9.31 11.37 0.49
N LEU A 68 8.43 10.42 0.21
CA LEU A 68 8.31 9.81 -1.12
C LEU A 68 7.38 10.61 -2.07
N GLY A 69 6.49 11.45 -1.53
CA GLY A 69 5.63 12.31 -2.34
C GLY A 69 4.39 11.62 -2.90
N LEU A 70 3.97 10.46 -2.37
CA LEU A 70 2.74 9.81 -2.82
C LEU A 70 1.52 10.65 -2.42
N LYS A 71 0.54 10.70 -3.32
CA LYS A 71 -0.69 11.45 -3.10
C LYS A 71 -1.68 10.63 -2.29
N VAL A 72 -2.24 11.21 -1.23
CA VAL A 72 -3.39 10.64 -0.52
C VAL A 72 -4.62 10.69 -1.41
N LEU A 73 -5.22 9.53 -1.63
CA LEU A 73 -6.46 9.35 -2.38
C LEU A 73 -7.67 9.33 -1.46
N ASP A 74 -7.59 8.60 -0.35
CA ASP A 74 -8.68 8.42 0.59
C ASP A 74 -8.15 8.05 1.98
N ARG A 75 -9.02 8.23 2.98
CA ARG A 75 -8.78 7.93 4.39
C ARG A 75 -9.99 7.22 4.98
N LEU A 76 -9.78 6.04 5.54
CA LEU A 76 -10.85 5.23 6.14
C LEU A 76 -10.69 5.17 7.65
N ASP A 77 -11.68 5.73 8.37
CA ASP A 77 -11.76 5.65 9.82
C ASP A 77 -12.06 4.22 10.29
N LEU A 78 -11.17 3.65 11.12
CA LEU A 78 -11.30 2.31 11.72
C LEU A 78 -11.70 2.40 13.21
N GLY A 79 -12.16 3.56 13.67
CA GLY A 79 -12.54 3.83 15.05
C GLY A 79 -11.32 3.84 15.98
N GLU A 80 -11.42 3.13 17.11
CA GLU A 80 -10.35 3.06 18.11
C GLU A 80 -9.02 2.45 17.60
N LEU A 81 -9.05 1.83 16.40
CA LEU A 81 -7.88 1.23 15.77
C LEU A 81 -7.07 2.22 14.92
N GLY A 82 -7.58 3.44 14.71
CA GLY A 82 -6.95 4.48 13.90
C GLY A 82 -7.55 4.60 12.50
N GLU A 83 -6.73 4.98 11.53
CA GLU A 83 -7.16 5.25 10.15
C GLU A 83 -6.31 4.47 9.14
N ALA A 84 -6.92 3.94 8.09
CA ALA A 84 -6.20 3.42 6.92
C ALA A 84 -6.08 4.50 5.83
N ILE A 85 -4.90 4.60 5.20
CA ILE A 85 -4.59 5.64 4.20
C ILE A 85 -4.38 4.99 2.85
N PHE A 86 -5.11 5.44 1.83
CA PHE A 86 -4.93 5.02 0.45
C PHE A 86 -4.06 6.02 -0.30
N LEU A 87 -3.03 5.53 -0.97
CA LEU A 87 -2.03 6.30 -1.68
C LEU A 87 -1.98 5.92 -3.15
N ASP A 88 -1.82 6.93 -4.00
CA ASP A 88 -1.60 6.78 -5.43
C ASP A 88 -0.17 6.33 -5.70
N ALA A 89 0.00 5.11 -6.21
CA ALA A 89 1.27 4.58 -6.70
C ALA A 89 1.25 4.32 -8.22
N GLY A 90 0.45 5.11 -8.95
CA GLY A 90 0.29 5.02 -10.40
C GLY A 90 -0.77 4.01 -10.80
N ASN A 91 -0.35 2.81 -11.21
CA ASN A 91 -1.27 1.78 -11.72
C ASN A 91 -1.95 0.97 -10.61
N VAL A 92 -1.48 1.08 -9.37
CA VAL A 92 -2.01 0.36 -8.20
C VAL A 92 -2.08 1.32 -7.02
N ASN A 93 -2.95 1.00 -6.06
CA ASN A 93 -3.01 1.74 -4.80
C ASN A 93 -2.09 1.08 -3.76
N LEU A 94 -1.39 1.90 -2.97
CA LEU A 94 -0.82 1.45 -1.70
C LEU A 94 -1.79 1.78 -0.57
N GLU A 95 -2.01 0.84 0.34
CA GLU A 95 -2.85 1.02 1.51
C GLU A 95 -2.01 0.87 2.78
N LEU A 96 -1.91 1.91 3.58
CA LEU A 96 -1.24 1.87 4.88
C LEU A 96 -2.30 1.58 5.95
N ILE A 97 -2.10 0.54 6.76
CA ILE A 97 -3.06 0.12 7.78
C ILE A 97 -2.36 0.01 9.14
N PRO A 98 -2.94 0.56 10.22
CA PRO A 98 -2.45 0.32 11.58
C PRO A 98 -2.37 -1.18 11.85
N ALA A 99 -1.20 -1.67 12.28
CA ALA A 99 -1.01 -3.10 12.57
C ALA A 99 -1.99 -3.62 13.64
N ALA A 100 -2.44 -2.74 14.56
CA ALA A 100 -3.44 -3.04 15.58
C ALA A 100 -4.81 -3.47 14.98
N ALA A 101 -5.11 -3.08 13.74
CA ALA A 101 -6.32 -3.51 13.05
C ALA A 101 -6.33 -5.01 12.71
N PHE A 102 -5.18 -5.68 12.86
CA PHE A 102 -5.00 -7.10 12.58
C PHE A 102 -4.35 -7.82 13.78
N GLU A 103 -5.12 -8.01 14.87
CA GLU A 103 -4.73 -8.93 15.95
C GLU A 103 -4.88 -10.40 15.50
N GLY A 104 -3.76 -11.03 15.13
CA GLY A 104 -3.70 -12.43 14.72
C GLY A 104 -3.08 -12.58 13.33
N VAL A 105 -1.75 -12.74 13.30
CA VAL A 105 -0.96 -12.76 12.06
C VAL A 105 -1.27 -14.02 11.25
N TRP A 106 -2.03 -13.88 10.16
CA TRP A 106 -2.07 -14.86 9.07
C TRP A 106 -0.97 -14.50 8.04
N GLY A 107 0.31 -14.77 8.38
CA GLY A 107 1.53 -14.55 7.57
C GLY A 107 2.09 -13.11 7.55
N LEU A 108 3.39 -12.83 7.31
CA LEU A 108 4.54 -13.67 6.90
C LEU A 108 5.66 -13.70 7.96
N ASP A 109 6.07 -14.90 8.36
CA ASP A 109 7.28 -15.12 9.19
C ASP A 109 8.44 -15.74 8.36
N ARG A 110 8.27 -15.93 7.03
CA ARG A 110 9.16 -16.64 6.04
C ARG A 110 8.77 -16.23 4.57
N PRO A 111 9.32 -16.82 3.46
CA PRO A 111 9.23 -16.28 2.10
C PRO A 111 7.84 -15.79 1.66
N GLY A 112 7.82 -14.57 1.12
CA GLY A 112 6.67 -13.85 0.59
C GLY A 112 7.13 -12.57 -0.13
N VAL A 113 6.45 -11.43 0.06
CA VAL A 113 6.81 -10.16 -0.63
C VAL A 113 8.26 -9.78 -0.33
N HIS A 114 9.11 -9.76 -1.37
CA HIS A 114 10.53 -9.42 -1.22
C HIS A 114 10.75 -7.91 -1.11
N HIS A 115 10.06 -7.12 -1.96
CA HIS A 115 10.15 -5.66 -2.02
C HIS A 115 9.03 -5.07 -2.89
N ILE A 116 8.81 -3.76 -2.78
CA ILE A 116 8.01 -2.95 -3.71
C ILE A 116 8.97 -2.03 -4.45
N SER A 117 8.83 -1.96 -5.77
CA SER A 117 9.76 -1.24 -6.65
C SER A 117 9.10 -0.03 -7.31
N PHE A 118 9.71 1.13 -7.15
CA PHE A 118 9.32 2.38 -7.79
C PHE A 118 10.24 2.66 -8.98
N LYS A 119 9.65 2.93 -10.15
CA LYS A 119 10.41 3.38 -11.31
C LYS A 119 10.97 4.78 -11.02
N SER A 120 12.25 4.98 -11.27
CA SER A 120 12.92 6.28 -11.22
C SER A 120 13.66 6.54 -12.52
N ASP A 121 13.61 7.77 -12.99
CA ASP A 121 14.43 8.20 -14.14
C ASP A 121 15.89 8.46 -13.73
N ASP A 122 16.14 8.69 -12.43
CA ASP A 122 17.45 8.88 -11.83
C ASP A 122 17.53 8.13 -10.49
N VAL A 123 18.15 6.96 -10.49
CA VAL A 123 18.28 6.14 -9.26
C VAL A 123 19.33 6.72 -8.33
N GLU A 124 20.43 7.24 -8.89
CA GLU A 124 21.51 7.88 -8.15
C GLU A 124 21.02 9.16 -7.46
N GLY A 125 20.43 10.09 -8.22
CA GLY A 125 19.87 11.33 -7.68
C GLY A 125 18.70 11.07 -6.72
N GLY A 126 17.83 10.11 -7.05
CA GLY A 126 16.74 9.71 -6.16
C GLY A 126 17.24 9.18 -4.81
N THR A 127 18.34 8.42 -4.81
CA THR A 127 18.94 7.91 -3.57
C THR A 127 19.54 9.04 -2.73
N GLU A 128 20.13 10.07 -3.35
CA GLU A 128 20.62 11.24 -2.61
C GLU A 128 19.47 12.00 -1.96
N VAL A 129 18.38 12.26 -2.69
CA VAL A 129 17.17 12.91 -2.15
C VAL A 129 16.60 12.12 -0.96
N LEU A 130 16.62 10.78 -1.02
CA LEU A 130 16.20 9.93 0.09
C LEU A 130 17.07 10.15 1.34
N ARG A 131 18.40 10.25 1.18
CA ARG A 131 19.31 10.52 2.31
C ARG A 131 19.07 11.90 2.92
N GLU A 132 18.93 12.92 2.08
CA GLU A 132 18.66 14.30 2.53
C GLU A 132 17.36 14.38 3.34
N LYS A 133 16.37 13.56 2.96
CA LYS A 133 15.10 13.40 3.68
C LYS A 133 15.17 12.46 4.89
N GLY A 134 16.35 11.95 5.24
CA GLY A 134 16.56 11.08 6.39
C GLY A 134 15.99 9.67 6.23
N VAL A 135 15.83 9.19 4.99
CA VAL A 135 15.44 7.80 4.70
C VAL A 135 16.67 6.91 4.68
N THR A 136 16.61 5.76 5.37
CA THR A 136 17.71 4.81 5.43
C THR A 136 17.89 4.07 4.10
N VAL A 137 19.00 4.33 3.41
CA VAL A 137 19.43 3.55 2.24
C VAL A 137 20.01 2.21 2.73
N LYS A 138 19.39 1.11 2.32
CA LYS A 138 19.81 -0.26 2.66
C LYS A 138 20.87 -0.80 1.69
N LYS A 139 20.82 -0.37 0.43
CA LYS A 139 21.82 -0.71 -0.59
C LYS A 139 21.98 0.43 -1.58
N GLU A 140 23.21 0.87 -1.72
CA GLU A 140 23.66 1.88 -2.66
C GLU A 140 23.32 1.53 -4.12
N PRO A 141 23.14 2.53 -5.01
CA PRO A 141 22.93 2.32 -6.44
C PRO A 141 23.95 1.35 -7.03
N PHE A 142 23.47 0.33 -7.72
CA PHE A 142 24.31 -0.67 -8.37
C PHE A 142 23.65 -1.20 -9.64
N GLN A 143 24.46 -1.72 -10.55
CA GLN A 143 24.00 -2.31 -11.79
C GLN A 143 24.06 -3.84 -11.72
N PRO A 144 22.92 -4.55 -11.51
CA PRO A 144 22.91 -6.01 -11.57
C PRO A 144 23.03 -6.54 -12.99
N LEU A 145 22.59 -5.77 -13.99
CA LEU A 145 22.55 -6.09 -15.41
C LEU A 145 22.87 -4.82 -16.20
N GLU A 146 23.34 -4.99 -17.44
CA GLU A 146 23.59 -3.86 -18.35
C GLU A 146 22.32 -3.03 -18.56
N GLY A 147 22.45 -1.70 -18.43
CA GLY A 147 21.36 -0.75 -18.54
C GLY A 147 20.36 -0.77 -17.39
N MET A 148 20.53 -1.61 -16.36
CA MET A 148 19.64 -1.64 -15.19
C MET A 148 20.34 -1.07 -13.97
N THR A 149 19.77 -0.05 -13.34
CA THR A 149 20.25 0.50 -12.06
C THR A 149 19.21 0.27 -10.97
N LEU A 150 19.65 -0.24 -9.82
CA LEU A 150 18.82 -0.49 -8.65
C LEU A 150 19.40 0.18 -7.40
N ALA A 151 18.56 0.63 -6.49
CA ALA A 151 18.93 0.94 -5.10
C ALA A 151 17.85 0.42 -4.15
N PHE A 152 18.20 0.07 -2.91
CA PHE A 152 17.23 -0.38 -1.90
C PHE A 152 17.23 0.54 -0.69
N PHE A 153 16.05 0.79 -0.13
CA PHE A 153 15.86 1.63 1.04
C PHE A 153 14.76 1.08 1.97
N ASP A 154 14.72 1.60 3.19
CA ASP A 154 13.81 1.13 4.23
C ASP A 154 12.38 1.64 4.02
N GLY A 155 11.41 0.72 4.06
CA GLY A 155 9.98 1.00 3.95
C GLY A 155 9.23 0.96 5.29
N LEU A 156 9.97 0.85 6.40
CA LEU A 156 9.48 0.58 7.76
C LEU A 156 8.93 -0.84 7.93
N ASP A 157 8.85 -1.30 9.18
CA ASP A 157 8.21 -2.57 9.57
C ASP A 157 8.64 -3.80 8.74
N GLY A 158 9.90 -3.84 8.33
CA GLY A 158 10.46 -4.93 7.52
C GLY A 158 10.15 -4.87 6.02
N VAL A 159 9.41 -3.86 5.56
CA VAL A 159 9.19 -3.58 4.14
C VAL A 159 10.50 -3.11 3.50
N ASN A 160 10.86 -3.71 2.36
CA ASN A 160 11.95 -3.24 1.52
C ASN A 160 11.38 -2.50 0.31
N LEU A 161 11.90 -1.31 0.07
CA LEU A 161 11.56 -0.52 -1.11
C LEU A 161 12.78 -0.46 -2.05
N GLN A 162 12.51 -0.32 -3.34
CA GLN A 162 13.52 -0.27 -4.39
C GLN A 162 13.27 0.92 -5.31
N LEU A 163 14.35 1.62 -5.68
CA LEU A 163 14.37 2.45 -6.88
C LEU A 163 14.87 1.59 -8.04
N TYR A 164 14.17 1.66 -9.17
CA TYR A 164 14.46 0.87 -10.37
C TYR A 164 14.51 1.77 -11.60
N ARG A 165 15.58 1.62 -12.39
CA ARG A 165 15.67 2.11 -13.77
C ARG A 165 16.17 1.00 -14.68
N HIS A 166 15.66 0.95 -15.91
CA HIS A 166 16.20 0.12 -16.96
C HIS A 166 16.17 0.87 -18.29
N ASP A 167 17.33 1.14 -18.84
CA ASP A 167 17.60 1.98 -20.01
C ASP A 167 17.40 1.22 -21.34
N LYS A 168 16.69 0.07 -21.32
CA LYS A 168 16.33 -0.59 -22.57
C LYS A 168 15.50 0.37 -23.40
N GLY A 169 16.03 0.70 -24.59
CA GLY A 169 15.38 1.58 -25.55
C GLY A 169 13.91 1.22 -25.68
N GLU A 170 13.08 2.24 -25.66
CA GLU A 170 11.66 2.14 -25.98
C GLU A 170 11.53 1.50 -27.38
N GLU A 171 11.21 0.21 -27.43
CA GLU A 171 10.63 -0.44 -28.62
C GLU A 171 9.10 -0.35 -28.56
#